data_AF-A0A3N1Y741-F1
#
_entry.id   AF-A0A3N1Y741-F1
#
_cell.length_a   1.000
_cell.length_b   1.000
_cell.length_c   1.000
_cell.angle_alpha   90.00
_cell.angle_beta   90.00
_cell.angle_gamma   90.00
#
_symmetry.space_group_name_H-M   'P 1'
#
loop_
_entity.id
_entity.type
_entity.pdbx_description
1 polymer ?
#
loop_
_entity_poly.entity_id
_entity_poly.type
_entity_poly.pdbx_seq_one_letter_code
_entity_poly.pdbx_strand_id
1 'polypeptide(L)' 'MAGEEDIAELARRLEDLEALLERLLARCRRLEEENEALRQQQRTLMAERASLIERNERARSRVEAMIAHLRSMEEGP' A
#
# COMPACT_ATOMS: atom_id res chain seq x y z
N MET A 1 -20.92 -53.53 -0.97
CA MET A 1 -19.53 -53.71 -1.46
C MET A 1 -19.14 -52.65 -2.48
N ALA A 2 -19.29 -52.83 -3.81
CA ALA A 2 -18.79 -51.83 -4.80
C ALA A 2 -19.40 -50.41 -4.64
N GLY A 3 -20.72 -50.30 -4.43
CA GLY A 3 -21.36 -48.99 -4.25
C GLY A 3 -21.05 -48.28 -2.92
N GLU A 4 -20.64 -49.02 -1.87
CA GLU A 4 -20.21 -48.40 -0.60
C GLU A 4 -18.77 -47.86 -0.72
N GLU A 5 -17.93 -48.54 -1.49
CA GLU A 5 -16.56 -48.14 -1.77
C GLU A 5 -16.52 -46.86 -2.62
N ASP A 6 -17.40 -46.76 -3.62
CA ASP A 6 -17.60 -45.55 -4.43
C ASP A 6 -18.06 -44.35 -3.60
N ILE A 7 -19.00 -44.55 -2.66
CA ILE A 7 -19.47 -43.49 -1.75
C ILE A 7 -18.33 -43.02 -0.83
N ALA A 8 -17.53 -43.95 -0.30
CA ALA A 8 -16.38 -43.60 0.54
C ALA A 8 -15.27 -42.86 -0.24
N GLU A 9 -15.09 -43.16 -1.52
CA GLU A 9 -14.19 -42.39 -2.39
C GLU A 9 -14.72 -40.97 -2.65
N LEU A 10 -16.01 -40.82 -2.95
CA LEU A 10 -16.62 -39.51 -3.16
C LEU A 10 -16.56 -38.63 -1.91
N ALA A 11 -16.80 -39.21 -0.72
CA ALA A 11 -16.68 -38.51 0.55
C ALA A 11 -15.26 -37.97 0.78
N ARG A 12 -14.23 -38.80 0.55
CA ARG A 12 -12.82 -38.37 0.66
C ARG A 12 -12.48 -37.23 -0.31
N ARG A 13 -12.96 -37.31 -1.56
CA ARG A 13 -12.74 -36.24 -2.55
C ARG A 13 -13.41 -34.92 -2.15
N LEU A 14 -14.57 -34.98 -1.49
CA LEU A 14 -15.24 -33.79 -0.97
C LEU A 14 -14.46 -33.18 0.20
N GLU A 15 -13.97 -34.00 1.14
CA GLU A 15 -13.12 -33.55 2.25
C GLU A 15 -11.83 -32.88 1.75
N ASP A 16 -11.18 -33.47 0.73
CA ASP A 16 -9.98 -32.90 0.12
C ASP A 16 -10.26 -31.54 -0.54
N LEU A 17 -11.41 -31.41 -1.21
CA LEU A 17 -11.83 -30.16 -1.83
C LEU A 17 -12.16 -29.09 -0.78
N GLU A 18 -12.85 -29.46 0.28
CA GLU A 18 -13.16 -28.57 1.40
C GLU A 18 -11.87 -28.04 2.04
N ALA A 19 -10.90 -28.92 2.33
CA ALA A 19 -9.61 -28.53 2.87
C ALA A 19 -8.82 -27.61 1.90
N LEU A 20 -8.94 -27.83 0.59
CA LEU A 20 -8.32 -26.94 -0.40
C LEU A 20 -8.98 -25.56 -0.41
N LEU A 21 -10.30 -25.50 -0.37
CA LEU A 21 -11.07 -24.26 -0.31
C LEU A 21 -10.76 -23.47 0.96
N GLU A 22 -10.66 -24.14 2.11
CA GLU A 22 -10.27 -23.49 3.37
C GLU A 22 -8.87 -22.87 3.28
N ARG A 23 -7.89 -23.59 2.72
CA ARG A 23 -6.54 -23.07 2.51
C ARG A 23 -6.53 -21.86 1.58
N LEU A 24 -7.32 -21.91 0.49
CA LEU A 24 -7.45 -20.81 -0.45
C LEU A 24 -8.10 -19.59 0.21
N LEU A 25 -9.19 -19.79 0.95
CA LEU A 25 -9.89 -18.74 1.68
C LEU A 25 -8.96 -18.06 2.69
N ALA A 26 -8.20 -18.85 3.45
CA ALA A 26 -7.22 -18.32 4.40
C ALA A 26 -6.13 -17.51 3.68
N ARG A 27 -5.70 -17.93 2.49
CA ARG A 27 -4.73 -17.17 1.68
C ARG A 27 -5.32 -15.87 1.16
N CYS A 28 -6.54 -15.88 0.66
CA CYS A 28 -7.23 -14.68 0.18
C CYS A 28 -7.39 -13.64 1.31
N ARG A 29 -7.83 -14.07 2.49
CA ARG A 29 -7.96 -13.18 3.67
C ARG A 29 -6.64 -12.51 4.02
N ARG A 30 -5.54 -13.27 4.09
CA ARG A 30 -4.20 -12.70 4.34
C ARG A 30 -3.78 -11.70 3.27
N LEU A 31 -4.05 -12.00 2.00
CA LEU A 31 -3.72 -11.09 0.90
C LEU A 31 -4.55 -9.80 0.95
N GLU A 32 -5.82 -9.88 1.34
CA GLU A 32 -6.68 -8.71 1.54
C GLU A 32 -6.16 -7.81 2.67
N GLU A 33 -5.78 -8.41 3.81
CA GLU A 33 -5.18 -7.71 4.95
C GLU A 33 -3.85 -7.04 4.57
N GLU A 34 -2.95 -7.77 3.89
CA GLU A 34 -1.68 -7.25 3.38
C GLU A 34 -1.92 -6.10 2.38
N ASN A 35 -2.90 -6.24 1.50
CA ASN A 35 -3.22 -5.21 0.51
C ASN A 35 -3.73 -3.92 1.16
N GLU A 36 -4.61 -4.02 2.14
CA GLU A 36 -5.12 -2.83 2.86
C GLU A 36 -4.00 -2.16 3.66
N ALA A 37 -3.12 -2.93 4.30
CA ALA A 37 -1.96 -2.40 5.01
C ALA A 37 -1.02 -1.64 4.05
N LEU A 38 -0.72 -2.21 2.87
CA LEU A 38 0.10 -1.56 1.86
C LEU A 38 -0.55 -0.28 1.32
N ARG A 39 -1.86 -0.30 1.06
CA ARG A 39 -2.63 0.89 0.62
C ARG A 39 -2.61 1.98 1.69
N GLN A 40 -2.72 1.63 2.96
CA GLN A 40 -2.61 2.60 4.06
C GLN A 40 -1.20 3.21 4.13
N GLN A 41 -0.15 2.40 4.04
CA GLN A 41 1.23 2.89 4.01
C GLN A 41 1.48 3.81 2.81
N GLN A 42 0.97 3.45 1.63
CA GLN A 42 1.08 4.28 0.42
C GLN A 42 0.41 5.63 0.61
N ARG A 43 -0.82 5.67 1.18
CA ARG A 43 -1.52 6.92 1.50
C ARG A 43 -0.69 7.82 2.42
N THR A 44 -0.12 7.25 3.47
CA THR A 44 0.75 7.98 4.42
C THR A 44 1.98 8.56 3.71
N LEU A 45 2.72 7.74 2.95
CA LEU A 45 3.92 8.19 2.24
C LEU A 45 3.61 9.27 1.19
N MET A 46 2.46 9.18 0.52
CA MET A 46 2.03 10.22 -0.42
C MET A 46 1.75 11.55 0.29
N ALA A 47 1.11 11.52 1.46
CA ALA A 47 0.87 12.71 2.27
C ALA A 47 2.17 13.33 2.78
N GLU A 48 3.10 12.50 3.27
CA GLU A 48 4.43 12.94 3.69
C GLU A 48 5.21 13.59 2.54
N ARG A 49 5.19 12.96 1.37
CA ARG A 49 5.81 13.51 0.15
C ARG A 49 5.23 14.86 -0.22
N ALA A 50 3.90 15.02 -0.19
CA ALA A 50 3.25 16.29 -0.48
C ALA A 50 3.68 17.39 0.51
N SER A 51 3.74 17.05 1.81
CA SER A 51 4.22 17.98 2.84
C SER A 51 5.68 18.41 2.63
N LEU A 52 6.55 17.47 2.26
CA LEU A 52 7.95 17.78 1.96
C LEU A 52 8.11 18.68 0.74
N ILE A 53 7.32 18.46 -0.32
CA ILE A 53 7.31 19.32 -1.50
C ILE A 53 6.90 20.74 -1.11
N GLU A 54 5.79 20.90 -0.39
CA GLU A 54 5.30 22.22 0.03
C GLU A 54 6.32 22.96 0.92
N ARG A 55 6.96 22.24 1.85
CA ARG A 55 8.03 22.80 2.69
C ARG A 55 9.25 23.22 1.87
N ASN A 56 9.61 22.43 0.86
CA ASN A 56 10.74 22.73 -0.03
C ASN A 56 10.45 23.97 -0.89
N GLU A 57 9.25 24.07 -1.47
CA GLU A 57 8.80 25.24 -2.22
C GLU A 57 8.81 26.51 -1.35
N ARG A 58 8.28 26.44 -0.12
CA ARG A 58 8.34 27.55 0.83
C ARG A 58 9.78 27.97 1.16
N ALA A 59 10.67 27.01 1.38
CA ALA A 59 12.08 27.30 1.64
C ALA A 59 12.74 27.98 0.44
N ARG A 60 12.48 27.48 -0.78
CA ARG A 60 12.97 28.06 -2.02
C ARG A 60 12.50 29.50 -2.21
N SER A 61 11.20 29.78 -2.05
CA SER A 61 10.67 31.14 -2.17
C SER A 61 11.30 32.11 -1.16
N ARG A 62 11.59 31.64 0.06
CA ARG A 62 12.30 32.45 1.07
C ARG A 62 13.72 32.78 0.63
N VAL A 63 14.45 31.80 0.07
CA VAL A 63 15.81 32.01 -0.44
C VAL A 63 15.80 32.98 -1.62
N GLU A 64 14.87 32.82 -2.57
CA GLU A 64 14.74 33.73 -3.71
C GLU A 64 14.45 35.17 -3.25
N ALA A 65 13.57 35.36 -2.26
CA ALA A 65 13.29 36.67 -1.67
C ALA A 65 14.53 37.26 -0.96
N MET A 66 15.30 36.45 -0.24
CA MET A 66 16.55 36.89 0.40
C MET A 66 17.59 37.31 -0.64
N ILE A 67 17.73 36.56 -1.74
CA ILE A 67 18.65 36.91 -2.84
C ILE A 67 18.21 38.22 -3.50
N ALA A 68 16.92 38.39 -3.79
CA ALA A 68 16.39 39.61 -4.39
C ALA A 68 16.66 40.83 -3.48
N HIS A 69 16.45 40.67 -2.17
CA HIS A 69 16.74 41.71 -1.19
C HIS A 69 18.23 42.07 -1.16
N LEU A 70 19.13 41.08 -1.10
CA LEU A 70 20.57 41.31 -1.11
C LEU A 70 21.02 42.04 -2.38
N ARG A 71 20.54 41.62 -3.56
CA ARG A 71 20.84 42.31 -4.83
C ARG A 71 20.37 43.77 -4.81
N SER A 72 19.15 44.04 -4.32
CA SER A 72 18.65 45.42 -4.22
C SER A 72 19.44 46.31 -3.26
N MET A 73 20.12 45.71 -2.27
CA MET A 73 21.00 46.43 -1.36
C MET A 73 22.38 46.67 -1.97
N GLU A 74 22.87 45.77 -2.83
CA GLU A 74 24.12 45.93 -3.58
C GLU A 74 23.97 46.97 -4.72
N GLU A 75 22.80 47.04 -5.33
CA GLU A 75 22.44 47.97 -6.42
C GLU A 75 21.97 49.35 -5.91
N GLY A 76 22.43 49.82 -4.74
CA GLY A 76 22.07 51.14 -4.19
C GLY A 76 22.19 52.29 -5.22
N PRO A 77 21.39 53.37 -5.08
CA PRO A 77 21.00 54.31 -6.14
C PRO A 77 22.14 54.89 -6.99
#